data_AF-A0AAE0CW30-F1
#
_entry.id   AF-A0AAE0CW30-F1
#
_cell.length_a   1.000
_cell.length_b   1.000
_cell.length_c   1.000
_cell.angle_alpha   90.00
_cell.angle_beta   90.00
_cell.angle_gamma   90.00
#
_symmetry.space_group_name_H-M   'P 1'
#
loop_
_entity.id
_entity.type
_entity.pdbx_description
1 polymer ?
#
loop_
_entity_poly.entity_id
_entity_poly.type
_entity_poly.pdbx_seq_one_letter_code
_entity_poly.pdbx_strand_id
1 'polypeptide(L)'
;MEMEVQIISKKLIKPSVPTLFHLHNMSISFMDQLLPPLYTPLIFYYPDHTVKSFQRQNQLEKSLSEILTLFYPLAGRYIKENLSERRDSKEQCKCEWYMIRH
;
A
#
# COMPACT_ATOMS: atom_id res chain seq x y z
N MET A 1 15.29 10.01 29.47
CA MET A 1 16.17 9.12 28.68
C MET A 1 15.53 8.99 27.32
N GLU A 2 16.24 9.36 26.26
CA GLU A 2 15.74 9.34 24.88
C GLU A 2 16.12 7.99 24.24
N MET A 3 15.18 7.39 23.52
CA MET A 3 15.43 6.12 22.83
C MET A 3 16.00 6.43 21.45
N GLU A 4 17.24 6.02 21.21
CA GLU A 4 17.87 6.15 19.89
C GLU A 4 17.41 5.01 18.97
N VAL A 5 16.82 5.36 17.82
CA VAL A 5 16.39 4.41 16.79
C VAL A 5 17.03 4.78 15.47
N GLN A 6 17.66 3.81 14.80
CA GLN A 6 18.30 4.00 13.51
C GLN A 6 17.59 3.18 12.42
N ILE A 7 17.30 3.80 11.28
CA ILE A 7 16.68 3.14 10.13
C ILE A 7 17.78 2.41 9.34
N ILE A 8 17.75 1.08 9.35
CA ILE A 8 18.77 0.25 8.69
C ILE A 8 18.50 0.10 7.18
N SER A 9 17.22 -0.01 6.78
CA SER A 9 16.86 -0.17 5.36
C SER A 9 15.44 0.33 5.07
N LYS A 10 15.20 0.72 3.81
CA LYS A 10 13.89 1.07 3.27
C LYS A 10 13.74 0.42 1.89
N LYS A 11 12.65 -0.31 1.67
CA LYS A 11 12.41 -1.07 0.43
C LYS A 11 10.97 -0.92 -0.03
N LEU A 12 10.76 -0.94 -1.36
CA LEU A 12 9.45 -1.06 -1.96
C LEU A 12 9.18 -2.53 -2.28
N ILE A 13 8.22 -3.14 -1.59
CA ILE A 13 7.83 -4.54 -1.82
C ILE A 13 6.70 -4.58 -2.85
N LYS A 14 6.90 -5.35 -3.91
CA LYS A 14 5.90 -5.57 -4.96
C LYS A 14 5.09 -6.83 -4.66
N PRO A 15 3.86 -6.95 -5.19
CA PRO A 15 3.13 -8.21 -5.21
C PRO A 15 3.97 -9.33 -5.84
N SER A 16 3.82 -10.55 -5.34
CA SER A 16 4.56 -11.71 -5.85
C SER A 16 4.13 -12.10 -7.28
N VAL A 17 2.87 -11.84 -7.61
CA VAL A 17 2.31 -12.00 -8.96
C VAL A 17 1.84 -10.63 -9.44
N PRO A 18 2.16 -10.22 -10.68
CA PRO A 18 1.64 -8.99 -11.24
C PRO A 18 0.11 -8.96 -11.21
N THR A 19 -0.45 -7.84 -10.76
CA THR A 19 -1.88 -7.60 -10.81
C THR A 19 -2.35 -7.65 -12.28
N LEU A 20 -3.45 -8.34 -12.56
CA LEU A 20 -4.01 -8.40 -13.91
C LEU A 20 -4.50 -7.02 -14.34
N PHE A 21 -4.25 -6.63 -15.60
CA PHE A 21 -4.51 -5.27 -16.13
C PHE A 21 -5.91 -4.72 -15.81
N HIS A 22 -6.94 -5.56 -15.85
CA HIS A 22 -8.33 -5.17 -15.57
C HIS A 22 -8.67 -5.03 -14.08
N LEU A 23 -7.84 -5.57 -13.18
CA LEU A 23 -7.97 -5.43 -11.73
C LEU A 23 -7.15 -4.29 -11.19
N HIS A 24 -6.42 -3.53 -12.01
CA HIS A 24 -5.60 -2.44 -11.49
C HIS A 24 -6.46 -1.40 -10.78
N ASN A 25 -7.62 -1.02 -11.33
CA ASN A 25 -8.34 0.14 -10.84
C ASN A 25 -9.36 -0.25 -9.76
N MET A 26 -9.17 0.26 -8.53
CA MET A 26 -10.18 0.20 -7.47
C MET A 26 -10.95 1.52 -7.42
N SER A 27 -12.28 1.46 -7.49
CA SER A 27 -13.13 2.64 -7.32
C SER A 27 -13.21 3.04 -5.85
N ILE A 28 -13.04 4.34 -5.58
CA ILE A 28 -13.17 4.93 -4.25
C ILE A 28 -14.66 5.17 -3.98
N SER A 29 -15.16 4.71 -2.83
CA SER A 29 -16.57 4.95 -2.47
C SER A 29 -16.80 6.40 -2.04
N PHE A 30 -18.05 6.85 -2.03
CA PHE A 30 -18.40 8.17 -1.53
C PHE A 30 -17.96 8.39 -0.06
N MET A 31 -18.07 7.34 0.76
CA MET A 31 -17.62 7.39 2.16
C MET A 31 -16.10 7.62 2.26
N ASP A 32 -15.32 6.96 1.40
CA ASP A 32 -13.86 7.12 1.37
C ASP A 32 -13.44 8.53 0.91
N GLN A 33 -14.26 9.20 0.09
CA GLN A 33 -14.01 10.59 -0.35
C GLN A 33 -14.29 11.62 0.75
N LEU A 34 -15.26 11.36 1.62
CA LEU A 34 -15.60 12.23 2.74
C LEU A 34 -14.56 12.17 3.86
N LEU A 35 -13.87 11.03 3.98
CA LEU A 35 -12.84 10.84 4.99
C LEU A 35 -11.56 11.63 4.60
N PRO A 36 -10.93 12.32 5.55
CA PRO A 36 -9.63 12.94 5.28
C PRO A 36 -8.58 11.87 4.97
N PRO A 37 -7.61 12.17 4.08
CA PRO A 37 -6.53 11.25 3.75
C PRO A 37 -5.55 11.14 4.93
N LEU A 38 -5.84 10.24 5.86
CA LEU A 38 -5.04 10.02 7.07
C LEU A 38 -4.26 8.72 6.99
N TYR A 39 -2.99 8.77 7.41
CA TYR A 39 -2.20 7.57 7.68
C TYR A 39 -2.46 7.12 9.12
N THR A 40 -2.93 5.90 9.30
CA THR A 40 -3.17 5.33 10.64
C THR A 40 -1.88 4.66 11.16
N PRO A 41 -1.17 5.25 12.14
CA PRO A 41 0.03 4.63 12.69
C PRO A 41 -0.35 3.42 13.55
N LEU A 42 0.30 2.28 13.31
CA LEU A 42 0.15 1.05 14.11
C LEU A 42 1.53 0.52 14.49
N ILE A 43 1.71 0.15 15.76
CA ILE A 43 2.96 -0.40 16.30
C ILE A 43 2.63 -1.71 17.03
N PHE A 44 3.38 -2.78 16.70
CA PHE A 44 3.25 -4.09 17.33
C PHE A 44 4.57 -4.48 18.01
N TYR A 45 4.49 -4.96 19.26
CA TYR A 45 5.64 -5.45 20.02
C TYR A 45 5.58 -6.97 20.14
N TYR A 46 6.69 -7.64 19.80
CA TYR A 46 6.83 -9.09 19.89
C TYR A 46 8.04 -9.43 20.77
N PRO A 47 7.93 -10.40 21.70
CA PRO A 47 9.07 -10.86 22.48
C PRO A 47 10.10 -11.52 21.56
N ASP A 48 11.37 -11.44 21.93
CA ASP A 48 12.41 -12.02 21.11
C ASP A 48 12.47 -13.54 21.28
N HIS A 49 12.18 -14.25 20.20
CA HIS A 49 12.43 -15.68 20.07
C HIS A 49 13.66 -15.83 19.16
N THR A 50 14.54 -16.77 19.48
CA THR A 50 15.92 -17.04 18.98
C THR A 50 16.17 -17.06 17.46
N VAL A 51 15.20 -16.70 16.63
CA VAL A 51 15.32 -16.55 15.18
C VAL A 51 16.22 -15.37 14.83
N LYS A 52 17.22 -15.62 13.97
CA LYS A 52 18.14 -14.58 13.46
C LYS A 52 17.36 -13.45 12.77
N SER A 53 17.66 -12.20 13.11
CA SER A 53 16.97 -10.99 12.61
C SER A 53 16.81 -10.94 11.09
N PHE A 54 17.86 -11.33 10.35
CA PHE A 54 17.84 -11.36 8.88
C PHE A 54 16.84 -12.37 8.30
N GLN A 55 16.69 -13.53 8.94
CA GLN A 55 15.71 -14.54 8.51
C GLN A 55 14.28 -14.03 8.70
N ARG A 56 14.02 -13.36 9.83
CA ARG A 56 12.73 -12.75 10.14
C ARG A 56 12.37 -11.65 9.13
N GLN A 57 13.34 -10.79 8.81
CA GLN A 57 13.16 -9.76 7.78
C GLN A 57 12.78 -10.37 6.42
N ASN A 58 13.52 -11.38 5.95
CA ASN A 58 13.22 -12.02 4.66
C ASN A 58 11.85 -12.70 4.65
N GLN A 59 11.44 -13.33 5.75
CA GLN A 59 10.11 -13.93 5.90
C GLN A 59 9.00 -12.88 5.85
N LEU A 60 9.18 -11.74 6.52
CA LEU A 60 8.23 -10.63 6.49
C LEU A 60 8.12 -10.01 5.08
N GLU A 61 9.26 -9.75 4.42
CA GLU A 61 9.27 -9.22 3.05
C GLU A 61 8.56 -10.18 2.06
N LYS A 62 8.84 -11.48 2.18
CA LYS A 62 8.23 -12.51 1.33
C LYS A 62 6.72 -12.63 1.56
N SER A 63 6.30 -12.78 2.82
CA SER A 63 4.87 -12.91 3.16
C SER A 63 4.08 -11.65 2.78
N LEU A 64 4.68 -10.46 2.92
CA LEU A 64 4.08 -9.21 2.46
C LEU A 64 3.91 -9.21 0.93
N SER A 65 4.92 -9.64 0.18
CA SER A 65 4.83 -9.74 -1.28
C SER A 65 3.70 -10.69 -1.72
N GLU A 66 3.56 -11.84 -1.04
CA GLU A 66 2.50 -12.81 -1.32
C GLU A 66 1.10 -12.28 -1.03
N ILE A 67 0.89 -11.64 0.13
CA ILE A 67 -0.44 -11.13 0.51
C ILE A 67 -0.84 -9.91 -0.33
N LEU A 68 0.12 -9.09 -0.78
CA LEU A 68 -0.14 -7.97 -1.69
C LEU A 68 -0.66 -8.41 -3.06
N THR A 69 -0.48 -9.67 -3.45
CA THR A 69 -1.14 -10.20 -4.67
C THR A 69 -2.66 -10.25 -4.50
N LEU A 70 -3.15 -10.58 -3.30
CA LEU A 70 -4.58 -10.60 -2.98
C LEU A 70 -5.11 -9.21 -2.62
N PHE A 71 -4.32 -8.45 -1.86
CA PHE A 71 -4.62 -7.07 -1.45
C PHE A 71 -3.92 -6.05 -2.35
N TYR A 72 -4.00 -6.27 -3.66
CA TYR A 72 -3.31 -5.45 -4.66
C TYR A 72 -3.58 -3.93 -4.57
N PRO A 73 -4.75 -3.41 -4.09
CA PRO A 73 -4.94 -1.97 -3.96
C PRO A 73 -3.94 -1.31 -2.98
N LEU A 74 -3.42 -2.07 -2.02
CA LEU A 74 -2.45 -1.58 -1.03
C LEU A 74 -1.03 -1.44 -1.60
N ALA A 75 -0.71 -2.12 -2.70
CA ALA A 75 0.63 -2.10 -3.31
C ALA A 75 0.91 -0.82 -4.12
N GLY A 76 0.30 0.28 -3.68
CA GLY A 76 -0.22 1.24 -4.60
C GLY A 76 -0.13 2.74 -4.24
N ARG A 77 -0.63 3.65 -5.09
CA ARG A 77 -0.73 5.09 -5.05
C ARG A 77 -2.17 5.53 -5.33
N TYR A 78 -2.65 6.42 -4.48
CA TYR A 78 -3.89 7.16 -4.69
C TYR A 78 -3.68 8.26 -5.73
N ILE A 79 -4.58 8.38 -6.70
CA ILE A 79 -4.57 9.43 -7.72
C ILE A 79 -5.92 10.13 -7.69
N LYS A 80 -5.89 11.45 -7.49
CA LYS A 80 -7.09 12.30 -7.58
C LYS A 80 -7.17 12.81 -9.01
N GLU A 81 -8.10 12.29 -9.81
CA GLU A 81 -8.43 12.94 -11.09
C GLU A 81 -9.03 14.32 -10.80
N ASN A 82 -8.47 15.37 -11.41
CA ASN A 82 -9.07 16.70 -11.36
C ASN A 82 -10.34 16.68 -12.21
N LEU A 83 -11.50 16.51 -11.57
CA LEU A 83 -12.80 16.71 -12.20
C LEU A 83 -13.01 18.21 -12.46
N SER A 84 -12.35 18.77 -13.48
CA SER A 84 -12.60 20.16 -13.87
C SER A 84 -13.85 20.33 -14.72
N GLU A 85 -14.54 19.28 -15.18
CA GLU A 85 -15.80 19.46 -15.92
C GLU A 85 -16.55 18.12 -16.03
N ARG A 86 -17.60 17.94 -15.22
CA ARG A 86 -18.91 17.37 -15.61
C ARG A 86 -19.81 17.25 -14.39
N ARG A 87 -20.80 18.15 -14.33
CA ARG A 87 -22.04 17.96 -13.56
C ARG A 87 -22.79 16.80 -14.22
N ASP A 88 -22.61 15.59 -13.71
CA ASP A 88 -23.55 14.47 -13.85
C ASP A 88 -23.19 13.37 -12.85
N SER A 89 -23.85 13.41 -11.68
CA SER A 89 -24.22 12.33 -10.74
C SER A 89 -23.38 11.05 -10.49
N LYS A 90 -22.14 10.91 -10.95
CA LYS A 90 -21.23 9.82 -10.56
C LYS A 90 -19.80 10.33 -10.40
N GLU A 91 -19.45 10.75 -9.19
CA GLU A 91 -18.08 11.09 -8.79
C GLU A 91 -17.21 9.83 -8.82
N GLN A 92 -16.59 9.58 -9.96
CA GLN A 92 -15.74 8.43 -10.17
C GLN A 92 -14.28 8.88 -10.14
N CYS A 93 -13.68 8.94 -8.94
CA CYS A 93 -12.22 9.03 -8.83
C CYS A 93 -11.62 7.69 -9.31
N LYS A 94 -10.86 7.72 -10.41
CA LYS A 94 -10.09 6.59 -10.90
C LYS A 94 -8.68 6.61 -10.34
N CYS A 95 -8.24 5.49 -9.77
CA CYS A 95 -6.82 5.21 -9.56
C CYS A 95 -6.28 4.57 -10.84
N GLU A 96 -5.61 5.31 -11.71
CA GLU A 96 -4.89 4.76 -12.87
C GLU A 96 -3.47 4.34 -12.52
N TRP A 97 -3.17 3.06 -12.65
CA TRP A 97 -1.86 2.51 -12.34
C TRP A 97 -0.95 2.54 -13.55
N TYR A 98 -0.21 3.62 -13.73
CA TYR A 98 0.97 3.53 -14.58
C TYR A 98 1.96 2.57 -13.94
N MET A 99 2.06 1.40 -14.55
CA MET A 99 3.21 0.50 -14.45
C MET A 99 4.48 1.35 -14.41
N ILE A 100 5.23 1.23 -13.33
CA ILE A 100 6.64 1.63 -13.28
C ILE A 100 7.34 0.80 -14.36
N ARG A 101 7.38 1.33 -15.59
CA ARG A 101 8.31 0.93 -16.64
C ARG A 101 9.64 1.59 -16.31
N HIS A 102 10.66 0.73 -16.20
CA HIS A 102 12.11 0.93 -16.21
C HIS A 102 12.68 2.33 -15.95
#